data_AF-A0A0U2J9P7-F1
#
_entry.id   AF-A0A0U2J9P7-F1
#
_cell.length_a   1.000
_cell.length_b   1.000
_cell.length_c   1.000
_cell.angle_alpha   90.00
_cell.angle_beta   90.00
_cell.angle_gamma   90.00
#
_symmetry.space_group_name_H-M   'P 1'
#
loop_
_entity.id
_entity.type
_entity.pdbx_description
1 polymer ?
#
loop_
_entity_poly.entity_id
_entity_poly.type
_entity_poly.pdbx_seq_one_letter_code
_entity_poly.pdbx_strand_id
1 'polypeptide(L)'
;MATDMRFNLRIVTVIALLGTCFGLKIPGFLEDDGYLKVRRAFNCEGCHNIKCPLLPYDCEPVKEIGVCSCCLTCARQLGEYCGVTKGRCGKGLQCKPLAGGDELLSLYVGRAMCVPYW
;
A
#
# COMPACT_ATOMS: atom_id res chain seq x y z
N MET A 1 23.34 -19.07 18.18
CA MET A 1 24.27 -18.19 17.43
C MET A 1 23.76 -16.77 17.58
N ALA A 2 24.35 -16.01 18.51
CA ALA A 2 23.95 -14.64 18.81
C ALA A 2 24.57 -13.70 17.76
N THR A 3 23.74 -13.15 16.88
CA THR A 3 24.19 -12.15 15.91
C THR A 3 24.50 -10.84 16.65
N ASP A 4 25.75 -10.40 16.50
CA ASP A 4 26.39 -9.31 17.22
C ASP A 4 25.70 -7.95 16.99
N MET A 5 24.88 -7.55 17.96
CA MET A 5 24.08 -6.32 17.95
C MET A 5 24.94 -5.06 18.15
N ARG A 6 26.23 -5.18 18.53
CA ARG A 6 27.13 -4.05 18.75
C ARG A 6 27.77 -3.53 17.45
N PHE A 7 27.91 -4.37 16.43
CA PHE A 7 28.49 -3.98 15.15
C PHE A 7 27.55 -3.06 14.35
N ASN A 8 26.25 -3.35 14.38
CA ASN A 8 25.22 -2.54 13.72
C ASN A 8 25.09 -1.13 14.35
N LEU A 9 25.25 -1.01 15.67
CA LEU A 9 25.10 0.28 16.37
C LEU A 9 26.23 1.26 16.01
N ARG A 10 27.47 0.78 15.81
CA ARG A 10 28.61 1.62 15.40
C ARG A 10 28.51 2.09 13.96
N ILE A 11 28.02 1.22 13.06
CA ILE A 11 27.83 1.57 11.65
C ILE A 11 26.72 2.63 11.50
N VAL A 12 25.60 2.44 12.20
CA VAL A 12 24.48 3.40 12.18
C VAL A 12 24.88 4.75 12.78
N THR A 13 25.68 4.77 13.85
CA THR A 13 26.16 6.03 14.45
C THR A 13 27.17 6.77 13.56
N VAL A 14 28.09 6.06 12.90
CA VAL A 14 29.04 6.68 11.96
C VAL A 14 28.32 7.25 10.73
N ILE A 15 27.33 6.53 10.19
CA ILE A 15 26.52 7.00 9.05
C ILE A 15 25.66 8.20 9.45
N ALA A 16 25.08 8.21 10.66
CA ALA A 16 24.29 9.34 11.16
C ALA A 16 25.15 10.61 11.37
N LEU A 17 26.34 10.47 11.96
CA LEU A 17 27.25 11.60 12.20
C LEU A 17 27.84 12.17 10.90
N LEU A 18 28.16 11.31 9.92
CA LEU A 18 28.59 11.77 8.60
C LEU A 18 27.42 12.39 7.81
N GLY A 19 26.21 11.84 7.91
CA GLY A 19 25.02 12.38 7.25
C GLY A 19 24.66 13.80 7.72
N THR A 20 24.86 14.12 9.00
CA THR A 20 24.58 15.46 9.55
C THR A 20 25.55 16.55 9.06
N CYS A 21 26.80 16.20 8.72
CA CYS A 21 27.80 17.17 8.27
C CYS A 21 27.73 17.46 6.77
N PHE A 22 27.24 16.52 5.94
CA PHE A 22 27.20 16.67 4.48
C PHE A 22 25.85 17.12 3.92
N GLY A 23 24.85 17.41 4.78
CA GLY A 23 23.51 17.77 4.31
C GLY A 23 22.86 16.67 3.47
N LEU A 24 23.28 15.41 3.66
CA LEU A 24 22.79 14.27 2.91
C LEU A 24 21.35 14.00 3.36
N LYS A 25 20.38 14.68 2.74
CA LYS A 25 19.00 14.22 2.74
C LYS A 25 19.05 12.85 2.08
N ILE A 26 18.93 11.78 2.86
CA ILE A 26 18.72 10.45 2.31
C ILE A 26 17.33 10.53 1.66
N PRO A 27 17.22 10.61 0.32
CA PRO A 27 15.91 10.59 -0.32
C PRO A 27 15.39 9.16 -0.16
N GLY A 28 14.21 8.99 0.42
CA GLY A 28 13.54 7.69 0.49
C GLY A 28 13.58 6.92 1.80
N PHE A 29 13.96 7.53 2.95
CA PHE A 29 13.75 6.87 4.26
C PHE A 29 12.49 7.36 5.02
N LEU A 30 11.84 8.42 4.56
CA LEU A 30 10.57 8.92 5.12
C LEU A 30 9.64 9.37 3.99
N GLU A 31 9.01 8.42 3.29
CA GLU A 31 7.98 8.76 2.31
C GLU A 31 6.78 7.82 2.45
N ASP A 32 6.17 7.87 3.64
CA ASP A 32 4.80 7.40 3.91
C ASP A 32 3.99 8.42 4.75
N ASP A 33 4.48 9.66 4.86
CA ASP A 33 3.87 10.70 5.69
C ASP A 33 2.52 11.16 5.14
N GLY A 34 2.33 11.14 3.82
CA GLY A 34 1.09 11.56 3.19
C GLY A 34 -0.07 10.67 3.60
N TYR A 35 0.10 9.35 3.49
CA TYR A 35 -0.96 8.41 3.82
C TYR A 35 -1.27 8.40 5.34
N LEU A 36 -0.25 8.50 6.19
CA LEU A 36 -0.44 8.60 7.63
C LEU A 36 -1.15 9.91 8.04
N LYS A 37 -0.86 11.02 7.37
CA LYS A 37 -1.58 12.29 7.57
C LYS A 37 -3.05 12.18 7.17
N VAL A 38 -3.34 11.58 6.01
CA VAL A 38 -4.73 11.33 5.57
C VAL A 38 -5.44 10.46 6.60
N ARG A 39 -4.85 9.35 7.06
CA ARG A 39 -5.48 8.50 8.08
C ARG A 39 -5.78 9.22 9.39
N ARG A 40 -4.86 10.07 9.86
CA ARG A 40 -5.09 10.92 11.04
C ARG A 40 -6.21 11.94 10.80
N ALA A 41 -6.28 12.53 9.61
CA ALA A 41 -7.36 13.47 9.25
C ALA A 41 -8.75 12.79 9.25
N PHE A 42 -8.81 11.51 8.87
CA PHE A 42 -10.04 10.70 8.92
C PHE A 42 -10.26 9.99 10.27
N ASN A 43 -9.46 10.31 11.31
CA ASN A 43 -9.53 9.71 12.65
C ASN A 43 -9.52 8.16 12.64
N CYS A 44 -8.74 7.56 11.76
CA CYS A 44 -8.62 6.11 11.67
C CYS A 44 -7.99 5.54 12.94
N GLU A 45 -8.51 4.40 13.41
CA GLU A 45 -7.86 3.62 14.46
C GLU A 45 -6.48 3.09 14.01
N GLY A 46 -5.64 2.76 14.99
CA GLY A 46 -4.35 2.11 14.75
C GLY A 46 -4.53 0.74 14.10
N CYS A 47 -3.63 0.37 13.18
CA CYS A 47 -3.69 -0.96 12.56
C CYS A 47 -3.33 -2.06 13.55
N HIS A 48 -4.25 -2.99 13.77
CA HIS A 48 -4.02 -4.21 14.53
C HIS A 48 -3.97 -5.41 13.57
N ASN A 49 -2.78 -5.72 13.06
CA ASN A 49 -2.58 -6.76 12.03
C ASN A 49 -2.98 -8.18 12.50
N ILE A 50 -3.12 -8.40 13.81
CA ILE A 50 -3.50 -9.69 14.42
C ILE A 50 -4.90 -10.15 13.96
N LYS A 51 -5.76 -9.21 13.54
CA LYS A 51 -7.14 -9.51 13.10
C LYS A 51 -7.28 -9.65 11.58
N CYS A 52 -6.19 -9.54 10.81
CA CYS A 52 -6.29 -9.62 9.36
C CYS A 52 -6.54 -11.06 8.88
N PRO A 53 -7.34 -11.24 7.81
CA PRO A 53 -7.53 -12.55 7.21
C PRO A 53 -6.21 -13.05 6.60
N LEU A 54 -6.02 -14.37 6.64
CA LEU A 54 -4.91 -15.01 5.94
C LEU A 54 -5.17 -14.96 4.43
N LEU A 55 -4.17 -14.56 3.66
CA LEU A 55 -4.25 -14.61 2.21
C LEU A 55 -3.90 -16.02 1.71
N PRO A 56 -4.57 -16.51 0.65
CA PRO A 56 -4.10 -17.64 -0.15
C PRO A 56 -2.65 -17.46 -0.59
N TYR A 57 -1.90 -18.56 -0.68
CA TYR A 57 -0.51 -18.56 -1.15
C TYR A 57 -0.37 -18.13 -2.62
N ASP A 58 -1.38 -18.41 -3.46
CA ASP A 58 -1.37 -18.16 -4.90
C ASP A 58 -2.07 -16.85 -5.29
N CYS A 59 -1.90 -15.78 -4.52
CA CYS A 59 -2.43 -14.47 -4.92
C CYS A 59 -1.45 -13.33 -4.66
N GLU A 60 -1.49 -12.31 -5.52
CA GLU A 60 -0.71 -11.10 -5.33
C GLU A 60 -1.31 -10.28 -4.18
N PRO A 61 -0.54 -9.96 -3.12
CA PRO A 61 -1.05 -9.16 -2.01
C PRO A 61 -1.11 -7.68 -2.38
N VAL A 62 -2.30 -7.09 -2.28
CA VAL A 62 -2.54 -5.64 -2.45
C VAL A 62 -3.17 -5.06 -1.20
N LYS A 63 -2.99 -3.76 -1.00
CA LYS A 63 -3.64 -3.06 0.11
C LYS A 63 -5.16 -3.09 -0.06
N GLU A 64 -5.86 -3.42 1.01
CA GLU A 64 -7.31 -3.32 1.06
C GLU A 64 -7.79 -1.91 0.68
N ILE A 65 -9.00 -1.82 0.13
CA ILE A 65 -9.61 -0.55 -0.25
C ILE A 65 -10.04 0.22 1.00
N GLY A 66 -9.86 1.54 0.96
CA GLY A 66 -10.29 2.44 2.02
C GLY A 66 -9.15 3.27 2.58
N VAL A 67 -9.50 4.38 3.22
CA VAL A 67 -8.52 5.25 3.87
C VAL A 67 -7.99 4.61 5.15
N CYS A 68 -8.86 4.00 5.95
CA CYS A 68 -8.48 3.35 7.20
C CYS A 68 -8.11 1.87 7.04
N SER A 69 -7.95 1.39 5.81
CA SER A 69 -7.63 -0.01 5.57
C SER A 69 -6.23 -0.35 6.10
N CYS A 70 -6.12 -1.52 6.70
CA CYS A 70 -4.92 -1.99 7.38
C CYS A 70 -4.41 -3.32 6.84
N CYS A 71 -5.32 -4.14 6.33
CA CYS A 71 -5.00 -5.48 5.90
C CYS A 71 -4.60 -5.53 4.42
N LEU A 72 -4.01 -6.66 4.05
CA LEU A 72 -3.79 -7.03 2.66
C LEU A 72 -4.95 -7.88 2.18
N THR A 73 -5.24 -7.81 0.89
CA THR A 73 -6.22 -8.63 0.18
C THR A 73 -5.61 -9.15 -1.11
N CYS A 74 -6.18 -10.20 -1.69
CA CYS A 74 -5.75 -10.64 -3.01
C CYS A 74 -6.10 -9.60 -4.08
N ALA A 75 -5.19 -9.43 -5.02
CA ALA A 75 -5.39 -8.59 -6.18
C ALA A 75 -6.40 -9.18 -7.16
N ARG A 76 -7.12 -8.29 -7.84
CA ARG A 76 -7.99 -8.64 -8.96
C ARG A 76 -7.17 -8.77 -10.24
N GLN A 77 -7.46 -9.81 -11.02
CA GLN A 77 -6.73 -10.15 -12.24
C GLN A 77 -7.26 -9.37 -13.45
N LEU A 78 -6.54 -9.44 -14.56
CA LEU A 78 -6.92 -8.82 -15.82
C LEU A 78 -8.34 -9.26 -16.25
N GLY A 79 -9.19 -8.29 -16.58
CA GLY A 79 -10.58 -8.54 -16.99
C GLY A 79 -11.56 -8.80 -15.83
N GLU A 80 -11.07 -8.98 -14.59
CA GLU A 80 -11.97 -9.11 -13.45
C GLU A 80 -12.63 -7.78 -13.08
N TYR A 81 -13.83 -7.88 -12.51
CA TYR A 81 -14.53 -6.72 -11.95
C TYR A 81 -13.81 -6.15 -10.73
N CYS A 82 -13.59 -4.85 -10.73
CA CYS A 82 -12.93 -4.08 -9.69
C CYS A 82 -13.76 -2.86 -9.28
N GLY A 83 -13.36 -2.24 -8.18
CA GLY A 83 -14.02 -1.05 -7.63
C GLY A 83 -14.05 -1.08 -6.11
N VAL A 84 -14.68 -0.09 -5.51
CA VAL A 84 -14.66 0.14 -4.05
C VAL A 84 -15.14 -1.10 -3.28
N THR A 85 -16.18 -1.77 -3.79
CA THR A 85 -16.77 -2.97 -3.17
C THR A 85 -16.13 -4.30 -3.60
N LYS A 86 -15.22 -4.29 -4.60
CA LYS A 86 -14.66 -5.51 -5.20
C LYS A 86 -13.17 -5.70 -4.97
N GLY A 87 -12.42 -4.65 -4.65
CA GLY A 87 -10.97 -4.74 -4.42
C GLY A 87 -10.13 -4.10 -5.52
N ARG A 88 -8.82 -4.09 -5.28
CA ARG A 88 -7.83 -3.46 -6.17
C ARG A 88 -7.29 -4.44 -7.20
N CYS A 89 -6.95 -3.91 -8.37
CA CYS A 89 -6.24 -4.67 -9.39
C CYS A 89 -4.78 -4.92 -9.00
N GLY A 90 -4.20 -5.97 -9.57
CA GLY A 90 -2.78 -6.30 -9.39
C GLY A 90 -1.83 -5.33 -10.07
N LYS A 91 -0.53 -5.59 -9.92
CA LYS A 91 0.52 -4.75 -10.50
C LYS A 91 0.38 -4.65 -12.03
N GLY A 92 0.55 -3.44 -12.55
CA GLY A 92 0.43 -3.16 -13.99
C GLY A 92 -1.00 -3.09 -14.51
N LEU A 93 -2.00 -3.20 -13.63
CA LEU A 93 -3.41 -3.05 -13.96
C LEU A 93 -4.00 -1.81 -13.29
N GLN A 94 -4.98 -1.19 -13.93
CA GLN A 94 -5.78 -0.09 -13.40
C GLN A 94 -7.26 -0.44 -13.46
N CYS A 95 -8.02 0.05 -12.47
CA CYS A 95 -9.46 -0.16 -12.42
C CYS A 95 -10.16 0.91 -13.26
N LYS A 96 -10.80 0.52 -14.37
CA LYS A 96 -11.44 1.45 -15.31
C LYS A 96 -12.93 1.11 -15.51
N PRO A 97 -13.83 2.11 -15.50
CA PRO A 97 -15.23 1.90 -15.85
C PRO A 97 -15.36 1.46 -17.32
N LEU A 98 -16.38 0.66 -17.61
CA LEU A 98 -16.75 0.35 -19.00
C LEU A 98 -17.36 1.58 -19.67
N ALA A 99 -17.17 1.70 -20.99
CA ALA A 99 -17.74 2.80 -21.77
C ALA A 99 -19.28 2.79 -21.71
N GLY A 100 -19.87 3.99 -21.68
CA GLY A 100 -21.33 4.18 -21.74
C GLY A 100 -22.07 4.14 -20.40
N GLY A 101 -21.36 3.97 -19.27
CA GLY A 101 -21.93 4.06 -17.92
C GLY A 101 -21.47 5.29 -17.15
N ASP A 102 -22.15 5.60 -16.04
CA ASP A 102 -21.67 6.58 -15.06
C ASP A 102 -20.38 6.05 -14.40
N GLU A 103 -19.28 6.79 -14.57
CA GLU A 103 -17.93 6.38 -14.15
C GLU A 103 -17.84 6.19 -12.63
N LEU A 104 -18.36 7.15 -11.86
CA LEU A 104 -18.28 7.13 -10.41
C LEU A 104 -19.10 5.98 -9.83
N LEU A 105 -20.34 5.81 -10.29
CA LEU A 105 -21.21 4.74 -9.88
C LEU A 105 -20.60 3.38 -10.22
N SER A 106 -20.04 3.23 -11.43
CA SER A 106 -19.42 1.98 -11.87
C SER A 106 -18.23 1.57 -11.00
N LEU A 107 -17.40 2.52 -10.59
CA LEU A 107 -16.30 2.28 -9.64
C LEU A 107 -16.81 1.97 -8.23
N TYR A 108 -17.84 2.67 -7.77
CA TYR A 108 -18.40 2.46 -6.44
C TYR A 108 -19.07 1.08 -6.30
N VAL A 109 -19.93 0.70 -7.24
CA VAL A 109 -20.66 -0.58 -7.20
C VAL A 109 -19.84 -1.77 -7.68
N GLY A 110 -18.60 -1.55 -8.12
CA GLY A 110 -17.70 -2.63 -8.53
C GLY A 110 -18.00 -3.23 -9.91
N ARG A 111 -18.45 -2.40 -10.85
CA ARG A 111 -18.71 -2.76 -12.26
C ARG A 111 -17.58 -2.35 -13.20
N ALA A 112 -16.56 -1.65 -12.71
CA ALA A 112 -15.33 -1.38 -13.45
C ALA A 112 -14.53 -2.68 -13.66
N MET A 113 -13.58 -2.68 -14.58
CA MET A 113 -12.71 -3.84 -14.87
C MET A 113 -11.24 -3.48 -14.74
N CYS A 114 -10.44 -4.48 -14.33
CA CYS A 114 -8.99 -4.37 -14.35
C CYS A 114 -8.48 -4.46 -15.78
N VAL A 115 -7.87 -3.39 -16.26
CA VAL A 115 -7.27 -3.30 -17.59
C VAL A 115 -5.80 -2.94 -17.47
N PRO A 116 -4.94 -3.24 -18.48
CA PRO A 116 -3.55 -2.85 -18.46
C PRO A 116 -3.37 -1.34 -18.26
N TYR A 117 -2.31 -0.99 -17.55
CA TYR A 117 -1.84 0.38 -17.45
C TYR A 117 -1.01 0.69 -18.70
N TRP A 118 -1.53 1.55 -19.57
CA TRP A 118 -0.87 2.07 -20.77
C TRP A 118 -0.72 3.58 -20.68
#